data_AF-A0A3Q9K581-F1
#
_entry.id   AF-A0A3Q9K581-F1
#
_cell.length_a   1.000
_cell.length_b   1.000
_cell.length_c   1.000
_cell.angle_alpha   90.00
_cell.angle_beta   90.00
_cell.angle_gamma   90.00
#
_symmetry.space_group_name_H-M   'P 1'
#
loop_
_entity.id
_entity.type
_entity.pdbx_description
1 polymer ?
#
loop_
_entity_poly.entity_id
_entity_poly.type
_entity_poly.pdbx_seq_one_letter_code
_entity_poly.pdbx_strand_id
1 'polypeptide(L)'
;MSASGGTKAIVAALGANLAIAAAKFVAFAFSGSSSMLAEGVHSVADSGNQGLLLLGGKKAKRAATAEHPFGYGRERYIYGFLVSIVLFTIGGVFALYEGYEKIHDPHELDNWYWPVGVLVFAIIAESFSFRTAIKESNELRGKQTWAQFVRRAKAPELPVVLLEDFGALVGLVLALGGVGLTIATGDGIWDGIGTMCIGALLVLIALVLAAETKSLLLGEAAGPEQIAKIRAAVVDGQVVTRVIHMRTLHLGPDELLVAAKIAVQHDGTATEIADAINAAEARIREAVPIARVIYLEPDIYDETAAAAGTDPSKTPGGE
;
A
#
# COMPACT_ATOMS: atom_id res chain seq x y z
N MET A 1 -7.69 6.23 -13.24
CA MET A 1 -8.31 4.88 -13.31
C MET A 1 -7.86 3.92 -12.20
N SER A 2 -7.06 4.33 -11.21
CA SER A 2 -6.57 3.44 -10.12
C SER A 2 -7.65 3.01 -9.12
N ALA A 3 -8.69 3.83 -8.90
CA ALA A 3 -9.62 3.64 -7.79
C ALA A 3 -10.54 2.40 -7.87
N SER A 4 -10.84 1.87 -9.07
CA SER A 4 -11.78 0.73 -9.18
C SER A 4 -11.12 -0.62 -8.89
N GLY A 5 -9.87 -0.82 -9.34
CA GLY A 5 -9.19 -2.11 -9.21
C GLY A 5 -8.84 -2.46 -7.76
N GLY A 6 -8.32 -1.48 -7.00
CA GLY A 6 -8.03 -1.67 -5.58
C GLY A 6 -9.27 -2.01 -4.75
N THR A 7 -10.39 -1.32 -5.00
CA THR A 7 -11.65 -1.57 -4.27
C THR A 7 -12.14 -3.00 -4.47
N LYS A 8 -12.06 -3.52 -5.71
CA LYS A 8 -12.51 -4.88 -6.01
C LYS A 8 -11.64 -5.95 -5.35
N ALA A 9 -10.31 -5.77 -5.35
CA ALA A 9 -9.41 -6.66 -4.63
C ALA A 9 -9.69 -6.65 -3.12
N ILE A 10 -9.87 -5.47 -2.51
CA ILE A 10 -10.19 -5.34 -1.09
C ILE A 10 -11.52 -6.03 -0.75
N VAL A 11 -12.55 -5.89 -1.59
CA VAL A 11 -13.85 -6.53 -1.36
C VAL A 11 -13.77 -8.06 -1.52
N ALA A 12 -12.97 -8.56 -2.46
CA ALA A 12 -12.73 -9.99 -2.62
C ALA A 12 -12.03 -10.57 -1.39
N ALA A 13 -10.96 -9.92 -0.91
CA ALA A 13 -10.24 -10.31 0.31
C ALA A 13 -11.14 -10.27 1.55
N LEU A 14 -11.96 -9.23 1.70
CA LEU A 14 -12.93 -9.15 2.79
C LEU A 14 -13.93 -10.32 2.74
N GLY A 15 -14.42 -10.66 1.55
CA GLY A 15 -15.34 -11.80 1.38
C GLY A 15 -14.69 -13.14 1.74
N ALA A 16 -13.43 -13.35 1.35
CA ALA A 16 -12.67 -14.55 1.70
C ALA A 16 -12.44 -14.64 3.21
N ASN A 17 -11.92 -13.58 3.84
CA ASN A 17 -11.65 -13.54 5.28
C ASN A 17 -12.92 -13.78 6.12
N LEU A 18 -14.05 -13.18 5.72
CA LEU A 18 -15.33 -13.42 6.39
C LEU A 18 -15.84 -14.85 6.21
N ALA A 19 -15.65 -15.44 5.03
CA ALA A 19 -16.01 -16.84 4.79
C ALA A 19 -15.17 -17.80 5.63
N ILE A 20 -13.86 -17.52 5.76
CA ILE A 20 -12.94 -18.28 6.62
C ILE A 20 -13.34 -18.14 8.10
N ALA A 21 -13.63 -16.92 8.56
CA ALA A 21 -14.11 -16.69 9.91
C ALA A 21 -15.39 -17.48 10.20
N ALA A 22 -16.36 -17.47 9.28
CA ALA A 22 -17.58 -18.26 9.40
C ALA A 22 -17.29 -19.77 9.49
N ALA A 23 -16.40 -20.30 8.65
CA ALA A 23 -15.99 -21.70 8.69
C ALA A 23 -15.36 -22.08 10.05
N LYS A 24 -14.50 -21.21 10.61
CA LYS A 24 -13.89 -21.39 11.94
C LYS A 24 -14.92 -21.38 13.07
N PHE A 25 -15.88 -20.45 13.04
CA PHE A 25 -16.96 -20.44 14.04
C PHE A 25 -17.88 -21.67 13.94
N VAL A 26 -18.13 -22.17 12.73
CA VAL A 26 -18.87 -23.43 12.53
C VAL A 26 -18.07 -24.60 13.11
N ALA A 27 -16.77 -24.69 12.81
CA ALA A 27 -15.90 -25.71 13.39
C ALA A 27 -15.85 -25.63 14.92
N PHE A 28 -15.81 -24.44 15.50
CA PHE A 28 -15.94 -24.23 16.94
C PHE A 28 -17.28 -24.76 17.48
N ALA A 29 -18.40 -24.40 16.86
CA ALA A 29 -19.72 -24.81 17.34
C ALA A 29 -19.90 -26.34 17.41
N PHE A 30 -19.24 -27.08 16.51
CA PHE A 30 -19.29 -28.54 16.50
C PHE A 30 -18.17 -29.22 17.31
N SER A 31 -16.97 -28.64 17.36
CA SER A 31 -15.83 -29.22 18.09
C SER A 31 -15.81 -28.84 19.57
N GLY A 32 -16.42 -27.72 19.95
CA GLY A 32 -16.29 -27.11 21.28
C GLY A 32 -14.90 -26.54 21.59
N SER A 33 -13.99 -26.51 20.61
CA SER A 33 -12.59 -26.12 20.81
C SER A 33 -12.42 -24.62 21.04
N SER A 34 -11.93 -24.23 22.22
CA SER A 34 -11.58 -22.83 22.52
C SER A 34 -10.55 -22.24 21.55
N SER A 35 -9.63 -23.08 21.04
CA SER A 35 -8.66 -22.69 20.00
C SER A 35 -9.37 -22.30 18.69
N MET A 36 -10.38 -23.07 18.25
CA MET A 36 -11.16 -22.71 17.05
C MET A 36 -11.97 -21.41 17.23
N LEU A 37 -12.44 -21.13 18.44
CA LEU A 37 -13.09 -19.85 18.75
C LEU A 37 -12.09 -18.68 18.63
N ALA A 38 -10.90 -18.83 19.23
CA ALA A 38 -9.85 -17.82 19.18
C ALA A 38 -9.42 -17.56 17.72
N GLU A 39 -9.24 -18.61 16.92
CA GLU A 39 -8.94 -18.48 15.50
C GLU A 39 -10.08 -17.80 14.71
N GLY A 40 -11.34 -18.07 15.05
CA GLY A 40 -12.49 -17.42 14.43
C GLY A 40 -12.52 -15.92 14.70
N VAL A 41 -12.27 -15.52 15.96
CA VAL A 41 -12.13 -14.10 16.34
C VAL A 41 -10.94 -13.45 15.63
N HIS A 42 -9.82 -14.18 15.47
CA HIS A 42 -8.66 -13.71 14.72
C HIS A 42 -9.01 -13.40 13.26
N SER A 43 -9.69 -14.30 12.55
CA SER A 43 -10.09 -14.05 11.16
C SER A 43 -11.12 -12.90 11.00
N VAL A 44 -11.90 -12.60 12.05
CA VAL A 44 -12.72 -11.38 12.09
C VAL A 44 -11.83 -10.13 12.25
N ALA A 45 -10.80 -10.19 13.09
CA ALA A 45 -9.84 -9.12 13.24
C ALA A 45 -9.07 -8.86 11.93
N ASP A 46 -8.69 -9.92 11.21
CA ASP A 46 -8.04 -9.83 9.88
C ASP A 46 -8.97 -9.17 8.86
N SER A 47 -10.27 -9.48 8.87
CA SER A 47 -11.27 -8.77 8.05
C SER A 47 -11.31 -7.25 8.34
N GLY A 48 -10.86 -6.85 9.53
CA GLY A 48 -10.65 -5.46 9.91
C GLY A 48 -9.61 -4.74 9.05
N ASN A 49 -8.60 -5.44 8.50
CA ASN A 49 -7.63 -4.88 7.55
C ASN A 49 -8.34 -4.24 6.37
N GLN A 50 -9.19 -5.02 5.69
CA GLN A 50 -9.94 -4.55 4.54
C GLN A 50 -10.93 -3.45 4.93
N GLY A 51 -11.56 -3.55 6.10
CA GLY A 51 -12.41 -2.48 6.65
C GLY A 51 -11.68 -1.15 6.82
N LEU A 52 -10.45 -1.18 7.35
CA LEU A 52 -9.59 0.00 7.50
C LEU A 52 -9.18 0.56 6.13
N LEU A 53 -8.80 -0.28 5.17
CA LEU A 53 -8.46 0.19 3.81
C LEU A 53 -9.66 0.85 3.12
N LEU A 54 -10.86 0.27 3.24
CA LEU A 54 -12.09 0.87 2.70
C LEU A 54 -12.41 2.20 3.39
N LEU A 55 -12.24 2.28 4.71
CA LEU A 55 -12.44 3.50 5.47
C LEU A 55 -11.45 4.61 5.06
N GLY A 56 -10.17 4.27 4.90
CA GLY A 56 -9.15 5.19 4.38
C GLY A 56 -9.48 5.68 2.98
N GLY A 57 -9.91 4.78 2.09
CA GLY A 57 -10.38 5.12 0.75
C GLY A 57 -11.59 6.06 0.75
N LYS A 58 -12.52 5.88 1.69
CA LYS A 58 -13.69 6.76 1.88
C LYS A 58 -13.29 8.13 2.42
N LYS A 59 -12.47 8.17 3.49
CA LYS A 59 -12.01 9.42 4.10
C LYS A 59 -11.16 10.25 3.15
N ALA A 60 -10.35 9.61 2.30
CA ALA A 60 -9.54 10.30 1.31
C ALA A 60 -10.33 11.08 0.26
N LYS A 61 -11.62 10.77 0.07
CA LYS A 61 -12.50 11.51 -0.85
C LYS A 61 -13.10 12.78 -0.23
N ARG A 62 -12.81 13.06 1.04
CA ARG A 62 -13.27 14.28 1.71
C ARG A 62 -12.64 15.51 1.06
N ALA A 63 -13.47 16.54 0.83
CA ALA A 63 -13.02 17.81 0.28
C ALA A 63 -12.03 18.52 1.21
N ALA A 64 -11.19 19.39 0.64
CA ALA A 64 -10.27 20.23 1.39
C ALA A 64 -11.00 21.14 2.39
N THR A 65 -10.33 21.40 3.52
CA THR A 65 -10.79 22.31 4.57
C THR A 65 -9.70 23.34 4.84
N ALA A 66 -9.99 24.40 5.61
CA ALA A 66 -8.97 25.38 5.99
C ALA A 66 -7.78 24.75 6.74
N GLU A 67 -8.05 23.76 7.61
CA GLU A 67 -7.02 22.97 8.31
C GLU A 67 -6.24 22.02 7.40
N HIS A 68 -6.88 21.54 6.32
CA HIS A 68 -6.31 20.60 5.36
C HIS A 68 -6.50 21.14 3.93
N PRO A 69 -5.73 22.17 3.52
CA PRO A 69 -5.96 22.93 2.29
C PRO A 69 -5.73 22.09 1.02
N PHE A 70 -4.93 21.02 1.11
CA PHE A 70 -4.69 20.09 0.02
C PHE A 70 -5.62 18.87 0.03
N GLY A 71 -6.62 18.84 0.90
CA GLY A 71 -7.54 17.70 1.03
C GLY A 71 -7.00 16.55 1.87
N TYR A 72 -7.67 15.42 1.77
CA TYR A 72 -7.47 14.26 2.64
C TYR A 72 -6.89 13.04 1.90
N GLY A 73 -6.34 13.22 0.68
CA GLY A 73 -5.81 12.11 -0.14
C GLY A 73 -4.84 11.18 0.59
N ARG A 74 -4.05 11.73 1.52
CA ARG A 74 -3.10 11.00 2.39
C ARG A 74 -3.73 10.03 3.38
N GLU A 75 -5.04 10.11 3.63
CA GLU A 75 -5.74 9.15 4.50
C GLU A 75 -5.53 7.71 4.02
N ARG A 76 -5.47 7.46 2.69
CA ARG A 76 -5.15 6.14 2.16
C ARG A 76 -3.78 5.62 2.63
N TYR A 77 -2.77 6.50 2.69
CA TYR A 77 -1.43 6.14 3.20
C TYR A 77 -1.45 5.85 4.69
N ILE A 78 -2.16 6.66 5.48
CA ILE A 78 -2.26 6.49 6.93
C ILE A 78 -2.92 5.15 7.25
N TYR A 79 -4.06 4.86 6.60
CA TYR A 79 -4.78 3.60 6.83
C TYR A 79 -4.00 2.38 6.34
N GLY A 80 -3.32 2.46 5.18
CA GLY A 80 -2.42 1.40 4.72
C GLY A 80 -1.26 1.14 5.69
N PHE A 81 -0.67 2.19 6.25
CA PHE A 81 0.39 2.10 7.26
C PHE A 81 -0.12 1.52 8.58
N LEU A 82 -1.31 1.93 9.04
CA LEU A 82 -1.95 1.36 10.24
C LEU A 82 -2.18 -0.14 10.10
N VAL A 83 -2.70 -0.61 8.96
CA VAL A 83 -2.85 -2.04 8.67
C VAL A 83 -1.50 -2.74 8.73
N SER A 84 -0.49 -2.17 8.06
CA SER A 84 0.87 -2.73 7.98
C SER A 84 1.54 -2.92 9.34
N ILE A 85 1.41 -1.96 10.26
CA ILE A 85 2.06 -2.01 11.57
C ILE A 85 1.18 -2.66 12.62
N VAL A 86 -0.06 -2.21 12.77
CA VAL A 86 -0.87 -2.60 13.93
C VAL A 86 -1.32 -4.04 13.78
N LEU A 87 -1.93 -4.39 12.64
CA LEU A 87 -2.62 -5.68 12.52
C LEU A 87 -1.63 -6.82 12.26
N PHE A 88 -0.66 -6.64 11.36
CA PHE A 88 0.36 -7.67 11.12
C PHE A 88 1.33 -7.86 12.29
N THR A 89 1.75 -6.80 12.98
CA THR A 89 2.67 -6.96 14.13
C THR A 89 1.96 -7.63 15.30
N ILE A 90 0.73 -7.21 15.61
CA ILE A 90 -0.04 -7.83 16.69
C ILE A 90 -0.34 -9.30 16.35
N GLY A 91 -0.79 -9.59 15.13
CA GLY A 91 -1.04 -10.96 14.68
C GLY A 91 0.23 -11.82 14.69
N GLY A 92 1.35 -11.29 14.21
CA GLY A 92 2.64 -11.98 14.22
C GLY A 92 3.19 -12.26 15.62
N VAL A 93 3.15 -11.28 16.52
CA VAL A 93 3.58 -11.46 17.92
C VAL A 93 2.68 -12.44 18.65
N PHE A 94 1.36 -12.37 18.41
CA PHE A 94 0.41 -13.33 18.99
C PHE A 94 0.70 -14.76 18.50
N ALA A 95 0.94 -14.96 17.21
CA ALA A 95 1.31 -16.27 16.67
C ALA A 95 2.65 -16.78 17.21
N LEU A 96 3.64 -15.90 17.43
CA LEU A 96 4.89 -16.28 18.10
C LEU A 96 4.65 -16.68 19.56
N TYR A 97 3.79 -15.97 20.27
CA TYR A 97 3.44 -16.32 21.64
C TYR A 97 2.72 -17.69 21.71
N GLU A 98 1.71 -17.89 20.85
CA GLU A 98 0.96 -19.15 20.77
C GLU A 98 1.86 -20.31 20.34
N GLY A 99 2.74 -20.09 19.36
CA GLY A 99 3.71 -21.09 18.93
C GLY A 99 4.68 -21.48 20.04
N TYR A 100 5.12 -20.51 20.87
CA TYR A 100 5.93 -20.79 22.06
C TYR A 100 5.17 -21.63 23.09
N GLU A 101 3.90 -21.27 23.39
CA GLU A 101 3.07 -22.06 24.31
C GLU A 101 2.87 -23.49 23.82
N LYS A 102 2.56 -23.70 22.53
CA LYS A 102 2.40 -25.04 21.93
C LYS A 102 3.66 -25.90 22.01
N ILE A 103 4.84 -25.29 21.98
CA ILE A 103 6.13 -26.00 22.13
C ILE A 103 6.42 -26.29 23.61
N HIS A 104 6.12 -25.35 24.50
CA HIS A 104 6.38 -25.51 25.93
C HIS A 104 5.42 -26.53 26.56
N ASP A 105 4.14 -26.49 26.19
CA ASP A 105 3.10 -27.39 26.70
C ASP A 105 2.37 -28.05 25.51
N PRO A 106 2.95 -29.12 24.92
CA PRO A 106 2.36 -29.80 23.78
C PRO A 106 1.08 -30.52 24.19
N HIS A 107 -0.04 -30.14 23.58
CA HIS A 107 -1.32 -30.81 23.75
C HIS A 107 -1.59 -31.72 22.55
N GLU A 108 -2.22 -32.87 22.77
CA GLU A 108 -2.65 -33.74 21.68
C GLU A 108 -3.73 -33.06 20.83
N LEU A 109 -3.65 -33.21 19.51
CA LEU A 109 -4.63 -32.67 18.57
C LEU A 109 -5.89 -33.53 18.54
N ASP A 110 -6.76 -33.35 19.53
CA ASP A 110 -8.10 -33.94 19.51
C ASP A 110 -8.92 -33.37 18.35
N ASN A 111 -9.62 -34.24 17.61
CA ASN A 111 -10.48 -33.88 16.48
C ASN A 111 -9.78 -33.09 15.36
N TRP A 112 -8.54 -33.48 15.01
CA TRP A 112 -7.71 -32.87 13.95
C TRP A 112 -8.42 -32.64 12.60
N TYR A 113 -9.47 -33.38 12.29
CA TYR A 113 -10.23 -33.26 11.04
C TYR A 113 -10.97 -31.92 10.91
N TRP A 114 -11.34 -31.28 12.02
CA TRP A 114 -11.95 -29.94 12.01
C TRP A 114 -10.94 -28.86 11.58
N PRO A 115 -9.79 -28.67 12.26
CA PRO A 115 -8.75 -27.75 11.83
C PRO A 115 -8.28 -28.00 10.39
N VAL A 116 -8.03 -29.26 10.01
CA VAL A 116 -7.59 -29.59 8.65
C VAL A 116 -8.64 -29.23 7.60
N GLY A 117 -9.93 -29.52 7.86
CA GLY A 117 -11.02 -29.15 6.95
C GLY A 117 -11.14 -27.65 6.76
N VAL A 118 -11.01 -26.88 7.85
CA VAL A 118 -11.00 -25.41 7.80
C VAL A 118 -9.79 -24.87 7.06
N LEU A 119 -8.59 -25.43 7.28
CA LEU A 119 -7.36 -25.03 6.58
C LEU A 119 -7.48 -25.26 5.06
N VAL A 120 -8.01 -26.40 4.64
CA VAL A 120 -8.23 -26.68 3.21
C VAL A 120 -9.24 -25.71 2.60
N PHE A 121 -10.34 -25.45 3.30
CA PHE A 121 -11.32 -24.46 2.86
C PHE A 121 -10.70 -23.06 2.76
N ALA A 122 -9.90 -22.66 3.76
CA ALA A 122 -9.22 -21.38 3.80
C ALA A 122 -8.24 -21.23 2.63
N ILE A 123 -7.44 -22.25 2.31
CA ILE A 123 -6.54 -22.22 1.14
C ILE A 123 -7.33 -22.00 -0.14
N ILE A 124 -8.48 -22.64 -0.30
CA ILE A 124 -9.32 -22.46 -1.49
C ILE A 124 -9.86 -21.03 -1.55
N ALA A 125 -10.46 -20.53 -0.46
CA ALA A 125 -11.01 -19.19 -0.38
C ALA A 125 -9.94 -18.11 -0.64
N GLU A 126 -8.79 -18.24 0.02
CA GLU A 126 -7.66 -17.33 -0.10
C GLU A 126 -7.05 -17.38 -1.50
N SER A 127 -6.96 -18.56 -2.12
CA SER A 127 -6.49 -18.68 -3.51
C SER A 127 -7.40 -17.94 -4.49
N PHE A 128 -8.72 -17.90 -4.26
CA PHE A 128 -9.64 -17.11 -5.08
C PHE A 128 -9.46 -15.60 -4.86
N SER A 129 -9.28 -15.17 -3.60
CA SER A 129 -8.96 -13.77 -3.29
C SER A 129 -7.66 -13.34 -3.95
N PHE A 130 -6.58 -14.11 -3.72
CA PHE A 130 -5.25 -13.83 -4.23
C PHE A 130 -5.23 -13.77 -5.75
N ARG A 131 -5.94 -14.68 -6.42
CA ARG A 131 -6.10 -14.66 -7.88
C ARG A 131 -6.77 -13.38 -8.36
N THR A 132 -7.78 -12.89 -7.62
CA THR A 132 -8.44 -11.62 -7.93
C THR A 132 -7.49 -10.45 -7.73
N ALA A 133 -6.77 -10.39 -6.60
CA ALA A 133 -5.77 -9.38 -6.33
C ALA A 133 -4.66 -9.36 -7.41
N ILE A 134 -4.17 -10.53 -7.84
CA ILE A 134 -3.20 -10.66 -8.94
C ILE A 134 -3.77 -10.10 -10.24
N LYS A 135 -5.03 -10.41 -10.57
CA LYS A 135 -5.66 -9.95 -11.80
C LYS A 135 -5.76 -8.43 -11.83
N GLU A 136 -6.33 -7.82 -10.79
CA GLU A 136 -6.46 -6.36 -10.67
C GLU A 136 -5.10 -5.67 -10.64
N SER A 137 -4.11 -6.29 -9.99
CA SER A 137 -2.74 -5.75 -9.93
C SER A 137 -2.02 -5.84 -11.26
N ASN A 138 -2.24 -6.89 -12.06
CA ASN A 138 -1.64 -7.04 -13.39
C ASN A 138 -2.13 -5.97 -14.37
N GLU A 139 -3.37 -5.51 -14.24
CA GLU A 139 -3.91 -4.39 -15.04
C GLU A 139 -3.13 -3.09 -14.80
N LEU A 140 -2.57 -2.90 -13.59
CA LEU A 140 -1.77 -1.72 -13.22
C LEU A 140 -0.25 -1.95 -13.35
N ARG A 141 0.22 -3.17 -13.10
CA ARG A 141 1.65 -3.54 -13.11
C ARG A 141 2.26 -3.43 -14.50
N GLY A 142 1.47 -3.73 -15.54
CA GLY A 142 1.97 -3.78 -16.92
C GLY A 142 3.20 -4.69 -17.04
N LYS A 143 4.34 -4.11 -17.44
CA LYS A 143 5.61 -4.84 -17.64
C LYS A 143 6.52 -4.90 -16.41
N GLN A 144 6.14 -4.28 -15.30
CA GLN A 144 6.99 -4.24 -14.11
C GLN A 144 7.07 -5.62 -13.44
N THR A 145 8.19 -5.92 -12.79
CA THR A 145 8.27 -7.11 -11.90
C THR A 145 7.41 -6.92 -10.66
N TRP A 146 7.05 -8.01 -9.96
CA TRP A 146 6.27 -7.91 -8.71
C TRP A 146 6.96 -7.08 -7.64
N ALA A 147 8.27 -7.28 -7.45
CA ALA A 147 9.06 -6.48 -6.52
C ALA A 147 9.05 -4.99 -6.89
N GLN A 148 9.16 -4.65 -8.18
CA GLN A 148 9.05 -3.27 -8.63
C GLN A 148 7.65 -2.70 -8.40
N PHE A 149 6.61 -3.49 -8.64
CA PHE A 149 5.23 -3.06 -8.44
C PHE A 149 4.96 -2.71 -6.98
N VAL A 150 5.30 -3.62 -6.05
CA VAL A 150 5.12 -3.39 -4.61
C VAL A 150 5.87 -2.14 -4.15
N ARG A 151 7.11 -1.93 -4.61
CA ARG A 151 7.95 -0.78 -4.23
C ARG A 151 7.56 0.55 -4.88
N ARG A 152 6.97 0.51 -6.07
CA ARG A 152 6.68 1.73 -6.87
C ARG A 152 5.22 2.12 -6.85
N ALA A 153 4.34 1.26 -6.35
CA ALA A 153 2.92 1.52 -6.24
C ALA A 153 2.67 2.73 -5.34
N LYS A 154 2.07 3.77 -5.91
CA LYS A 154 1.68 4.99 -5.17
C LYS A 154 0.36 4.84 -4.43
N ALA A 155 -0.31 3.70 -4.59
CA ALA A 155 -1.53 3.30 -3.91
C ALA A 155 -1.18 2.11 -2.99
N PRO A 156 -1.34 2.22 -1.66
CA PRO A 156 -0.94 1.17 -0.73
C PRO A 156 -1.90 -0.03 -0.76
N GLU A 157 -3.13 0.13 -1.24
CA GLU A 157 -4.20 -0.86 -1.09
C GLU A 157 -3.87 -2.19 -1.76
N LEU A 158 -3.45 -2.16 -3.03
CA LEU A 158 -3.15 -3.38 -3.79
C LEU A 158 -1.88 -4.10 -3.32
N PRO A 159 -0.74 -3.41 -3.10
CA PRO A 159 0.44 -4.04 -2.50
C PRO A 159 0.17 -4.67 -1.14
N VAL A 160 -0.60 -4.00 -0.27
CA VAL A 160 -0.98 -4.52 1.05
C VAL A 160 -1.79 -5.81 0.89
N VAL A 161 -2.88 -5.79 0.13
CA VAL A 161 -3.73 -6.98 -0.10
C VAL A 161 -2.95 -8.13 -0.76
N LEU A 162 -2.08 -7.84 -1.72
CA LEU A 162 -1.25 -8.88 -2.35
C LEU A 162 -0.29 -9.56 -1.37
N LEU A 163 0.39 -8.77 -0.55
CA LEU A 163 1.35 -9.30 0.43
C LEU A 163 0.64 -10.01 1.58
N GLU A 164 -0.54 -9.52 1.96
CA GLU A 164 -1.46 -10.17 2.91
C GLU A 164 -1.87 -11.55 2.41
N ASP A 165 -2.57 -11.62 1.28
CA ASP A 165 -3.10 -12.88 0.73
C ASP A 165 -1.95 -13.88 0.41
N PHE A 166 -0.80 -13.39 -0.07
CA PHE A 166 0.39 -14.23 -0.27
C PHE A 166 0.91 -14.79 1.06
N GLY A 167 1.04 -13.93 2.08
CA GLY A 167 1.44 -14.32 3.42
C GLY A 167 0.49 -15.32 4.05
N ALA A 168 -0.82 -15.09 3.91
CA ALA A 168 -1.87 -15.98 4.37
C ALA A 168 -1.77 -17.36 3.71
N LEU A 169 -1.61 -17.43 2.39
CA LEU A 169 -1.43 -18.71 1.68
C LEU A 169 -0.18 -19.46 2.13
N VAL A 170 0.96 -18.77 2.25
CA VAL A 170 2.19 -19.40 2.76
C VAL A 170 1.98 -19.87 4.20
N GLY A 171 1.36 -19.04 5.04
CA GLY A 171 1.04 -19.37 6.42
C GLY A 171 0.11 -20.58 6.55
N LEU A 172 -0.92 -20.69 5.71
CA LEU A 172 -1.82 -21.83 5.67
C LEU A 172 -1.12 -23.13 5.26
N VAL A 173 -0.16 -23.06 4.32
CA VAL A 173 0.68 -24.20 3.95
C VAL A 173 1.60 -24.61 5.11
N LEU A 174 2.18 -23.65 5.83
CA LEU A 174 2.98 -23.91 7.03
C LEU A 174 2.13 -24.55 8.14
N ALA A 175 0.91 -24.06 8.36
CA ALA A 175 -0.05 -24.61 9.32
C ALA A 175 -0.41 -26.06 8.97
N LEU A 176 -0.78 -26.34 7.72
CA LEU A 176 -1.05 -27.71 7.26
C LEU A 176 0.16 -28.62 7.40
N GLY A 177 1.36 -28.12 7.14
CA GLY A 177 2.60 -28.85 7.36
C GLY A 177 2.82 -29.20 8.83
N GLY A 178 2.66 -28.24 9.74
CA GLY A 178 2.81 -28.43 11.18
C GLY A 178 1.79 -29.41 11.76
N VAL A 179 0.50 -29.23 11.43
CA VAL A 179 -0.57 -30.14 11.82
C VAL A 179 -0.36 -31.53 11.21
N GLY A 180 0.01 -31.61 9.93
CA GLY A 180 0.25 -32.88 9.24
C GLY A 180 1.42 -33.67 9.84
N LEU A 181 2.52 -33.01 10.20
CA LEU A 181 3.64 -33.63 10.89
C LEU A 181 3.27 -34.05 12.31
N THR A 182 2.47 -33.26 13.02
CA THR A 182 1.94 -33.63 14.34
C THR A 182 1.12 -34.91 14.26
N ILE A 183 0.23 -35.03 13.27
CA ILE A 183 -0.57 -36.25 13.05
C ILE A 183 0.32 -37.45 12.69
N ALA A 184 1.34 -37.25 11.86
CA ALA A 184 2.21 -38.33 11.40
C ALA A 184 3.19 -38.83 12.47
N THR A 185 3.65 -37.95 13.36
CA THR A 185 4.66 -38.26 14.38
C THR A 185 4.07 -38.49 15.77
N GLY A 186 2.86 -37.98 16.04
CA GLY A 186 2.26 -37.93 17.37
C GLY A 186 2.85 -36.83 18.27
N ASP A 187 3.72 -35.96 17.74
CA ASP A 187 4.43 -34.93 18.51
C ASP A 187 3.86 -33.53 18.21
N GLY A 188 3.20 -32.93 19.21
CA GLY A 188 2.57 -31.60 19.14
C GLY A 188 3.54 -30.44 18.90
N ILE A 189 4.85 -30.66 19.09
CA ILE A 189 5.88 -29.64 18.85
C ILE A 189 5.85 -29.14 17.40
N TRP A 190 5.49 -29.99 16.44
CA TRP A 190 5.46 -29.62 15.02
C TRP A 190 4.39 -28.58 14.69
N ASP A 191 3.23 -28.62 15.36
CA ASP A 191 2.20 -27.58 15.24
C ASP A 191 2.69 -26.26 15.84
N GLY A 192 3.40 -26.32 16.98
CA GLY A 192 4.04 -25.16 17.58
C GLY A 192 5.10 -24.51 16.67
N ILE A 193 5.98 -25.31 16.06
CA ILE A 193 6.97 -24.83 15.08
C ILE A 193 6.29 -24.21 13.85
N GLY A 194 5.24 -24.85 13.32
CA GLY A 194 4.43 -24.30 12.23
C GLY A 194 3.86 -22.92 12.60
N THR A 195 3.28 -22.81 13.79
CA THR A 195 2.72 -21.55 14.34
C THR A 195 3.81 -20.48 14.49
N MET A 196 4.99 -20.82 15.01
CA MET A 196 6.15 -19.91 15.11
C MET A 196 6.61 -19.38 13.75
N CYS A 197 6.67 -20.25 12.73
CA CYS A 197 7.03 -19.86 11.37
C CYS A 197 6.02 -18.87 10.77
N ILE A 198 4.72 -19.06 11.04
CA ILE A 198 3.66 -18.12 10.64
C ILE A 198 3.89 -16.77 11.33
N GLY A 199 4.14 -16.76 12.63
CA GLY A 199 4.42 -15.52 13.38
C GLY A 199 5.62 -14.75 12.82
N ALA A 200 6.73 -15.44 12.52
CA ALA A 200 7.91 -14.84 11.90
C ALA A 200 7.60 -14.28 10.49
N LEU A 201 6.80 -15.00 9.70
CA LEU A 201 6.35 -14.56 8.38
C LEU A 201 5.52 -13.26 8.46
N LEU A 202 4.55 -13.20 9.39
CA LEU A 202 3.71 -12.01 9.57
C LEU A 202 4.53 -10.80 10.02
N VAL A 203 5.48 -10.97 10.94
CA VAL A 203 6.41 -9.89 11.35
C VAL A 203 7.25 -9.43 10.17
N LEU A 204 7.77 -10.33 9.34
CA LEU A 204 8.52 -9.96 8.14
C LEU A 204 7.66 -9.15 7.15
N ILE A 205 6.42 -9.58 6.90
CA ILE A 205 5.48 -8.87 6.04
C ILE A 205 5.18 -7.47 6.60
N ALA A 206 4.95 -7.36 7.91
CA ALA A 206 4.74 -6.09 8.60
C ALA A 206 5.92 -5.12 8.36
N LEU A 207 7.16 -5.62 8.51
CA LEU A 207 8.37 -4.82 8.31
C LEU A 207 8.52 -4.34 6.86
N VAL A 208 8.28 -5.21 5.89
CA VAL A 208 8.33 -4.84 4.46
C VAL A 208 7.26 -3.80 4.17
N LEU A 209 6.01 -4.05 4.54
CA LEU A 209 4.91 -3.12 4.28
C LEU A 209 5.11 -1.76 4.97
N ALA A 210 5.58 -1.76 6.23
CA ALA A 210 5.87 -0.53 6.96
C ALA A 210 6.99 0.29 6.30
N ALA A 211 8.03 -0.38 5.79
CA ALA A 211 9.12 0.30 5.07
C ALA A 211 8.63 0.95 3.77
N GLU A 212 7.82 0.24 2.99
CA GLU A 212 7.31 0.74 1.71
C GLU A 212 6.20 1.81 1.88
N THR A 213 5.38 1.71 2.91
CA THR A 213 4.30 2.71 3.16
C THR A 213 4.83 3.97 3.85
N LYS A 214 5.95 3.88 4.58
CA LYS A 214 6.58 5.05 5.23
C LYS A 214 6.98 6.13 4.22
N SER A 215 7.56 5.75 3.08
CA SER A 215 7.98 6.74 2.07
C SER A 215 6.80 7.52 1.49
N LEU A 216 5.66 6.85 1.27
CA LEU A 216 4.41 7.47 0.82
C LEU A 216 3.87 8.50 1.82
N LEU A 217 4.05 8.25 3.13
CA LEU A 217 3.65 9.19 4.19
C LEU A 217 4.55 10.43 4.27
N LEU A 218 5.86 10.25 4.09
CA LEU A 218 6.81 11.36 3.99
C LEU A 218 6.54 12.20 2.74
N GLY A 219 6.06 11.54 1.69
CA GLY A 219 5.66 12.13 0.43
C GLY A 219 6.74 11.91 -0.62
N GLU A 220 6.34 11.26 -1.71
CA GLU A 220 7.24 10.89 -2.79
C GLU A 220 7.12 11.82 -3.99
N ALA A 221 8.21 11.95 -4.74
CA ALA A 221 8.19 12.62 -6.03
C ALA A 221 7.42 11.81 -7.09
N ALA A 222 6.99 12.51 -8.14
CA ALA A 222 6.43 11.90 -9.33
C ALA A 222 7.44 10.96 -10.00
N GLY A 223 6.95 9.97 -10.73
CA GLY A 223 7.82 9.06 -11.48
C GLY A 223 8.63 9.79 -12.57
N PRO A 224 9.80 9.28 -12.99
CA PRO A 224 10.64 9.91 -14.02
C PRO A 224 9.89 10.19 -15.33
N GLU A 225 8.99 9.30 -15.74
CA GLU A 225 8.15 9.48 -16.93
C GLU A 225 7.19 10.66 -16.79
N GLN A 226 6.56 10.81 -15.61
CA GLN A 226 5.66 11.94 -15.33
C GLN A 226 6.45 13.25 -15.25
N ILE A 227 7.62 13.24 -14.62
CA ILE A 227 8.52 14.39 -14.58
C ILE A 227 8.90 14.83 -16.00
N ALA A 228 9.26 13.89 -16.89
CA ALA A 228 9.58 14.20 -18.28
C ALA A 228 8.37 14.80 -19.03
N LYS A 229 7.17 14.23 -18.85
CA LYS A 229 5.93 14.77 -19.43
C LYS A 229 5.61 16.18 -18.94
N ILE A 230 5.75 16.43 -17.64
CA ILE A 230 5.53 17.77 -17.06
C ILE A 230 6.54 18.76 -17.62
N ARG A 231 7.84 18.41 -17.67
CA ARG A 231 8.88 19.29 -18.22
C ARG A 231 8.62 19.64 -19.69
N ALA A 232 8.19 18.67 -20.49
CA ALA A 232 7.84 18.90 -21.89
C ALA A 232 6.57 19.75 -22.04
N ALA A 233 5.57 19.55 -21.18
CA ALA A 233 4.31 20.28 -21.23
C ALA A 233 4.43 21.74 -20.77
N VAL A 234 5.36 22.05 -19.87
CA VAL A 234 5.59 23.41 -19.37
C VAL A 234 6.10 24.33 -20.49
N VAL A 235 7.05 23.86 -21.29
CA VAL A 235 7.80 24.68 -22.27
C VAL A 235 7.02 24.79 -23.59
N ASP A 236 6.69 26.02 -24.00
CA ASP A 236 6.13 26.30 -25.34
C ASP A 236 7.18 26.78 -26.34
N GLY A 237 8.39 27.11 -25.87
CA GLY A 237 9.49 27.57 -26.70
C GLY A 237 9.33 29.00 -27.21
N GLN A 238 8.28 29.72 -26.81
CA GLN A 238 8.03 31.11 -27.18
C GLN A 238 8.16 32.03 -25.96
N VAL A 239 7.27 31.89 -24.98
CA VAL A 239 7.23 32.72 -23.77
C VAL A 239 7.89 31.97 -22.62
N VAL A 240 7.56 30.69 -22.43
CA VAL A 240 8.19 29.83 -21.44
C VAL A 240 9.29 29.02 -22.13
N THR A 241 10.54 29.36 -21.82
CA THR A 241 11.71 28.83 -22.55
C THR A 241 12.28 27.57 -21.93
N ARG A 242 12.23 27.43 -20.60
CA ARG A 242 12.73 26.24 -19.88
C ARG A 242 12.18 26.14 -18.45
N VAL A 243 12.34 24.97 -17.86
CA VAL A 243 12.13 24.73 -16.43
C VAL A 243 13.47 24.92 -15.70
N ILE A 244 13.55 25.85 -14.76
CA ILE A 244 14.74 26.13 -13.95
C ILE A 244 14.87 25.06 -12.86
N HIS A 245 13.83 24.93 -12.05
CA HIS A 245 13.75 23.92 -11.00
C HIS A 245 12.32 23.39 -10.87
N MET A 246 12.16 22.14 -10.46
CA MET A 246 10.84 21.54 -10.27
C MET A 246 10.88 20.55 -9.11
N ARG A 247 9.92 20.70 -8.19
CA ARG A 247 9.62 19.74 -7.14
C ARG A 247 8.20 19.22 -7.35
N THR A 248 8.05 17.92 -7.13
CA THR A 248 6.76 17.26 -7.22
C THR A 248 6.53 16.46 -5.95
N LEU A 249 5.28 16.38 -5.52
CA LEU A 249 4.91 15.68 -4.29
C LEU A 249 3.56 15.01 -4.46
N HIS A 250 3.48 13.71 -4.17
CA HIS A 250 2.19 13.04 -4.05
C HIS A 250 1.43 13.54 -2.81
N LEU A 251 0.25 14.11 -3.03
CA LEU A 251 -0.72 14.48 -1.99
C LEU A 251 -1.69 13.32 -1.70
N GLY A 252 -1.73 12.35 -2.60
CA GLY A 252 -2.40 11.07 -2.47
C GLY A 252 -2.07 10.22 -3.70
N PRO A 253 -2.62 8.98 -3.79
CA PRO A 253 -2.31 8.08 -4.90
C PRO A 253 -2.67 8.64 -6.28
N ASP A 254 -3.73 9.45 -6.33
CA ASP A 254 -4.31 10.02 -7.55
C ASP A 254 -4.11 11.54 -7.62
N GLU A 255 -3.31 12.14 -6.74
CA GLU A 255 -3.14 13.59 -6.63
C GLU A 255 -1.67 13.98 -6.48
N LEU A 256 -1.21 14.82 -7.40
CA LEU A 256 0.15 15.30 -7.49
C LEU A 256 0.19 16.83 -7.38
N LEU A 257 1.07 17.31 -6.52
CA LEU A 257 1.51 18.70 -6.46
C LEU A 257 2.72 18.88 -7.36
N VAL A 258 2.70 19.93 -8.18
CA VAL A 258 3.81 20.38 -9.03
C VAL A 258 4.15 21.80 -8.63
N ALA A 259 5.34 22.03 -8.08
CA ALA A 259 5.89 23.35 -7.85
C ALA A 259 7.12 23.52 -8.74
N ALA A 260 7.05 24.42 -9.70
CA ALA A 260 8.12 24.63 -10.66
C ALA A 260 8.46 26.11 -10.79
N LYS A 261 9.74 26.38 -10.94
CA LYS A 261 10.26 27.68 -11.34
C LYS A 261 10.58 27.63 -12.83
N ILE A 262 10.00 28.54 -13.59
CA ILE A 262 10.03 28.51 -15.06
C ILE A 262 10.70 29.78 -15.58
N ALA A 263 11.50 29.62 -16.63
CA ALA A 263 12.16 30.74 -17.29
C ALA A 263 11.21 31.36 -18.31
N VAL A 264 11.02 32.67 -18.22
CA VAL A 264 10.25 33.45 -19.19
C VAL A 264 11.15 34.41 -19.96
N GLN A 265 10.69 34.85 -21.14
CA GLN A 265 11.34 35.91 -21.90
C GLN A 265 11.41 37.21 -21.08
N HIS A 266 12.50 37.96 -21.21
CA HIS A 266 12.78 39.18 -20.44
C HIS A 266 11.91 40.39 -20.79
N ASP A 267 11.29 40.38 -21.97
CA ASP A 267 10.62 41.49 -22.63
C ASP A 267 9.09 41.31 -22.71
N GLY A 268 8.57 40.22 -22.12
CA GLY A 268 7.13 39.95 -22.06
C GLY A 268 6.41 40.88 -21.09
N THR A 269 5.20 41.28 -21.46
CA THR A 269 4.29 41.99 -20.56
C THR A 269 3.76 41.06 -19.46
N ALA A 270 3.30 41.63 -18.35
CA ALA A 270 2.70 40.86 -17.25
C ALA A 270 1.51 40.00 -17.72
N THR A 271 0.71 40.51 -18.67
CA THR A 271 -0.43 39.77 -19.24
C THR A 271 0.05 38.57 -20.07
N GLU A 272 1.03 38.75 -20.94
CA GLU A 272 1.59 37.67 -21.76
C GLU A 272 2.21 36.56 -20.90
N ILE A 273 2.92 36.93 -19.83
CA ILE A 273 3.49 35.98 -18.88
C ILE A 273 2.38 35.21 -18.15
N ALA A 274 1.34 35.90 -17.68
CA ALA A 274 0.21 35.27 -16.99
C ALA A 274 -0.55 34.30 -17.91
N ASP A 275 -0.80 34.67 -19.16
CA ASP A 275 -1.46 33.82 -20.15
C ASP A 275 -0.61 32.59 -20.49
N ALA A 276 0.71 32.76 -20.61
CA ALA A 276 1.63 31.65 -20.83
C ALA A 276 1.69 30.68 -19.65
N ILE A 277 1.63 31.19 -18.40
CA ILE A 277 1.52 30.35 -17.18
C ILE A 277 0.21 29.55 -17.20
N ASN A 278 -0.93 30.21 -17.45
CA ASN A 278 -2.23 29.54 -17.52
C ASN A 278 -2.25 28.45 -18.61
N ALA A 279 -1.66 28.73 -19.77
CA ALA A 279 -1.53 27.77 -20.86
C ALA A 279 -0.62 26.59 -20.47
N ALA A 280 0.51 26.86 -19.79
CA ALA A 280 1.39 25.82 -19.27
C ALA A 280 0.68 24.92 -18.25
N GLU A 281 -0.10 25.49 -17.33
CA GLU A 281 -0.91 24.71 -16.39
C GLU A 281 -1.91 23.79 -17.10
N ALA A 282 -2.60 24.29 -18.13
CA ALA A 282 -3.53 23.50 -18.92
C ALA A 282 -2.83 22.31 -19.61
N ARG A 283 -1.67 22.56 -20.25
CA ARG A 283 -0.85 21.51 -20.89
C ARG A 283 -0.38 20.46 -19.89
N ILE A 284 0.03 20.87 -18.68
CA ILE A 284 0.43 19.94 -17.61
C ILE A 284 -0.73 19.05 -17.21
N ARG A 285 -1.93 19.62 -17.00
CA ARG A 285 -3.13 18.86 -16.62
C ARG A 285 -3.56 17.86 -17.69
N GLU A 286 -3.41 18.21 -18.96
CA GLU A 286 -3.68 17.30 -20.07
C GLU A 286 -2.66 16.16 -20.12
N ALA A 287 -1.36 16.48 -20.02
CA ALA A 287 -0.29 15.49 -20.10
C ALA A 287 -0.23 14.56 -18.87
N VAL A 288 -0.54 15.08 -17.69
CA VAL A 288 -0.53 14.36 -16.40
C VAL A 288 -1.80 14.72 -15.61
N PRO A 289 -2.92 14.00 -15.84
CA PRO A 289 -4.21 14.33 -15.22
C PRO A 289 -4.24 14.33 -13.68
N ILE A 290 -3.30 13.64 -13.04
CA ILE A 290 -3.18 13.63 -11.57
C ILE A 290 -2.52 14.91 -11.01
N ALA A 291 -1.92 15.77 -11.85
CA ALA A 291 -1.34 17.05 -11.44
C ALA A 291 -2.44 18.06 -11.11
N ARG A 292 -3.03 17.92 -9.91
CA ARG A 292 -4.17 18.72 -9.47
C ARG A 292 -3.77 20.08 -8.94
N VAL A 293 -2.66 20.15 -8.21
CA VAL A 293 -2.13 21.37 -7.60
C VAL A 293 -0.88 21.77 -8.35
N ILE A 294 -0.89 22.93 -8.99
CA ILE A 294 0.23 23.41 -9.81
C ILE A 294 0.56 24.82 -9.34
N TYR A 295 1.84 25.06 -9.07
CA TYR A 295 2.40 26.37 -8.78
C TYR A 295 3.56 26.61 -9.73
N LEU A 296 3.42 27.59 -10.61
CA LEU A 296 4.47 28.00 -11.54
C LEU A 296 4.95 29.41 -11.14
N GLU A 297 6.22 29.51 -10.75
CA GLU A 297 6.88 30.77 -10.44
C GLU A 297 7.69 31.22 -11.66
N PRO A 298 7.36 32.35 -12.32
CA PRO A 298 8.15 32.87 -13.42
C PRO A 298 9.43 33.52 -12.90
N ASP A 299 10.53 33.35 -13.63
CA ASP A 299 11.81 34.02 -13.39
C ASP A 299 12.59 34.23 -14.69
N ILE A 300 13.62 35.06 -14.64
CA ILE A 300 14.58 35.24 -15.72
C ILE A 300 15.74 34.27 -15.48
N TYR A 301 16.07 33.47 -16.49
CA TYR A 301 17.16 32.50 -16.36
C TYR A 301 18.53 33.19 -16.37
N ASP A 302 19.33 32.91 -15.36
CA ASP A 302 20.72 33.36 -15.25
C ASP A 302 21.67 32.15 -15.36
N GLU A 303 22.45 32.11 -16.45
CA GLU A 303 23.44 31.07 -16.72
C GLU A 303 24.57 31.04 -15.68
N THR A 304 24.97 32.21 -15.16
CA THR A 304 26.06 32.32 -14.19
C THR A 304 25.63 31.80 -12.82
N ALA A 305 24.42 32.15 -12.38
CA ALA A 305 23.84 31.62 -11.14
C ALA A 305 23.59 30.10 -11.22
N ALA A 306 23.16 29.60 -12.38
CA ALA A 306 22.97 28.17 -12.60
C ALA A 306 24.31 27.39 -12.55
N ALA A 307 25.38 27.95 -13.09
CA ALA A 307 26.71 27.34 -13.07
C ALA A 307 27.34 27.30 -11.67
N ALA A 308 26.97 28.23 -10.78
CA ALA A 308 27.44 28.26 -9.40
C ALA A 308 26.84 27.16 -8.50
N GLY A 309 25.76 26.50 -8.94
CA GLY A 309 25.06 25.47 -8.19
C GLY A 309 24.14 26.02 -7.10
N THR A 310 23.25 25.17 -6.55
CA THR A 310 22.36 25.55 -5.46
C THR A 310 23.12 25.57 -4.14
N ASP A 311 23.12 26.72 -3.45
CA ASP A 311 23.67 26.86 -2.10
C ASP A 311 22.86 26.00 -1.11
N PRO A 312 23.43 24.90 -0.55
CA PRO A 312 22.70 24.01 0.36
C PRO A 312 22.24 24.74 1.62
N SER A 313 22.96 25.77 2.05
CA SER A 313 22.63 26.55 3.25
C SER A 313 21.38 27.43 3.09
N LYS A 314 20.98 27.71 1.84
CA LYS A 314 19.80 28.52 1.50
C LYS A 314 18.61 27.70 1.02
N THR A 315 18.78 26.39 0.86
CA THR A 315 17.74 25.51 0.31
C THR A 315 17.24 24.55 1.39
N PRO A 316 15.95 24.56 1.79
CA PRO A 316 15.43 23.61 2.78
C PRO A 316 15.57 22.17 2.26
N GLY A 317 16.28 21.33 3.03
CA GLY A 317 16.46 19.90 2.77
C GLY A 317 17.67 19.49 1.92
N GLY A 318 18.73 20.30 1.85
CA GLY A 318 19.95 19.96 1.11
C GLY A 318 20.78 18.84 1.74
N GLU A 319 20.73 17.64 1.17
CA GLU A 319 21.71 17.09 0.20
C GLU A 319 20.96 16.23 -0.83
#